data_AF-A0A515KDU9-F1
#
_entry.id   AF-A0A515KDU9-F1
#
_cell.length_a   1.000
_cell.length_b   1.000
_cell.length_c   1.000
_cell.angle_alpha   90.00
_cell.angle_beta   90.00
_cell.angle_gamma   90.00
#
_symmetry.space_group_name_H-M   'P 1'
#
loop_
_entity.id
_entity.type
_entity.pdbx_description
1 polymer ?
#
loop_
_entity_poly.entity_id
_entity_poly.type
_entity_poly.pdbx_seq_one_letter_code
_entity_poly.pdbx_strand_id
1 'polypeptide(L)'
;MFSRRTLMSVLAVVGVLAIGGVAIAKGPHKHVNAHDALGAKLKQNGKHEVGKVGKETAIAEVNNGKVVNMSAGSLPVQKVKTKKKMAGLESGNVKLAANGDFQVAQVDVYYYGYGFDTGTEVIYYWYPATDVIVTDVWIEYVPA
;
A
#
# COMPACT_ATOMS: atom_id res chain seq x y z
N MET A 1 -61.72 49.44 13.48
CA MET A 1 -60.54 50.11 12.87
C MET A 1 -59.31 49.28 13.20
N PHE A 2 -58.84 48.43 12.29
CA PHE A 2 -57.68 47.57 12.50
C PHE A 2 -56.42 48.25 11.97
N SER A 3 -55.46 48.43 12.88
CA SER A 3 -54.23 49.18 12.66
C SER A 3 -53.24 48.44 11.74
N ARG A 4 -52.74 49.20 10.77
CA ARG A 4 -51.65 48.87 9.86
C ARG A 4 -50.32 48.92 10.60
N ARG A 5 -49.52 47.85 10.56
CA ARG A 5 -48.03 47.83 10.52
C ARG A 5 -47.48 46.54 11.13
N THR A 6 -46.79 45.74 10.33
CA THR A 6 -45.40 45.24 10.53
C THR A 6 -45.16 44.10 9.53
N LEU A 7 -44.61 44.42 8.36
CA LEU A 7 -43.20 44.18 7.99
C LEU A 7 -42.82 42.69 7.95
N MET A 8 -43.05 42.11 6.76
CA MET A 8 -42.47 40.85 6.30
C MET A 8 -40.96 41.05 6.08
N SER A 9 -40.13 40.42 6.90
CA SER A 9 -38.68 40.36 6.69
C SER A 9 -38.32 39.05 6.00
N VAL A 10 -38.16 39.09 4.68
CA VAL A 10 -37.62 37.96 3.90
C VAL A 10 -36.10 37.94 4.08
N LEU A 11 -35.58 36.96 4.82
CA LEU A 11 -34.15 36.66 4.84
C LEU A 11 -33.82 35.81 3.59
N ALA A 12 -33.14 36.41 2.62
CA ALA A 12 -32.53 35.67 1.52
C ALA A 12 -31.16 35.14 1.99
N VAL A 13 -31.09 33.84 2.28
CA VAL A 13 -29.81 33.16 2.54
C VAL A 13 -29.18 32.82 1.20
N VAL A 14 -28.16 33.59 0.81
CA VAL A 14 -27.31 33.27 -0.33
C VAL A 14 -26.30 32.22 0.15
N GLY A 15 -26.58 30.95 -0.15
CA GLY A 15 -25.62 29.86 0.05
C GLY A 15 -24.54 29.93 -1.02
N VAL A 16 -23.40 30.52 -0.70
CA VAL A 16 -22.18 30.37 -1.51
C VAL A 16 -21.64 28.97 -1.23
N LEU A 17 -21.97 28.00 -2.10
CA LEU A 17 -21.27 26.73 -2.18
C LEU A 17 -19.89 27.02 -2.79
N ALA A 18 -18.92 27.32 -1.93
CA ALA A 18 -17.52 27.23 -2.30
C ALA A 18 -17.24 25.77 -2.66
N ILE A 19 -17.17 25.48 -3.97
CA ILE A 19 -16.58 24.25 -4.51
C ILE A 19 -15.07 24.35 -4.31
N GLY A 20 -14.65 24.39 -3.04
CA GLY A 20 -13.28 24.07 -2.67
C GLY A 20 -13.12 22.58 -2.88
N GLY A 21 -12.39 22.19 -3.93
CA GLY A 21 -11.96 20.82 -4.10
C GLY A 21 -11.24 20.40 -2.83
N VAL A 22 -11.93 19.61 -1.99
CA VAL A 22 -11.31 19.03 -0.81
C VAL A 22 -10.28 18.06 -1.34
N ALA A 23 -9.01 18.47 -1.31
CA ALA A 23 -7.92 17.53 -1.46
C ALA A 23 -8.03 16.56 -0.29
N ILE A 24 -8.70 15.43 -0.51
CA ILE A 24 -8.74 14.35 0.48
C ILE A 24 -7.31 13.86 0.55
N ALA A 25 -6.62 14.23 1.64
CA ALA A 25 -5.32 13.68 1.95
C ALA A 25 -5.48 12.15 1.94
N LYS A 26 -4.77 11.48 1.02
CA LYS A 26 -4.74 10.01 0.98
C LYS A 26 -4.29 9.54 2.35
N GLY A 27 -5.00 8.57 2.92
CA GLY A 27 -4.66 8.01 4.23
C GLY A 27 -3.23 7.44 4.25
N PRO A 28 -2.68 7.16 5.45
CA PRO A 28 -1.35 6.57 5.56
C PRO A 28 -1.24 5.30 4.72
N HIS A 29 -0.07 5.08 4.12
CA HIS A 29 0.20 3.85 3.36
C HIS A 29 0.07 2.63 4.27
N LYS A 30 -0.69 1.63 3.84
CA LYS A 30 -0.79 0.34 4.52
C LYS A 30 0.25 -0.60 3.97
N HIS A 31 0.94 -1.29 4.87
CA HIS A 31 2.03 -2.20 4.53
C HIS A 31 1.67 -3.63 4.94
N VAL A 32 1.75 -4.56 3.99
CA VAL A 32 1.42 -5.98 4.20
C VAL A 32 2.65 -6.84 3.93
N ASN A 33 2.93 -7.78 4.85
CA ASN A 33 3.94 -8.81 4.64
C ASN A 33 3.37 -9.88 3.72
N ALA A 34 3.64 -9.74 2.43
CA ALA A 34 3.04 -10.60 1.41
C ALA A 34 3.80 -11.93 1.26
N HIS A 35 5.06 -11.99 1.70
CA HIS A 35 5.79 -13.23 1.89
C HIS A 35 5.06 -14.15 2.88
N ASP A 36 4.78 -13.65 4.09
CA ASP A 36 4.09 -14.43 5.12
C ASP A 36 2.66 -14.78 4.70
N ALA A 37 1.97 -13.85 4.01
CA ALA A 37 0.62 -14.08 3.50
C ALA A 37 0.57 -15.21 2.44
N LEU A 38 1.61 -15.34 1.61
CA LEU A 38 1.73 -16.48 0.69
C LEU A 38 2.15 -17.75 1.44
N GLY A 39 3.15 -17.65 2.32
CA GLY A 39 3.72 -18.77 3.04
C GLY A 39 4.05 -19.94 2.12
N ALA A 40 3.45 -21.11 2.40
CA ALA A 40 3.65 -22.33 1.60
C ALA A 40 3.16 -22.20 0.14
N LYS A 41 2.24 -21.28 -0.16
CA LYS A 41 1.73 -21.07 -1.52
C LYS A 41 2.80 -20.55 -2.48
N LEU A 42 3.87 -19.95 -1.97
CA LEU A 42 5.02 -19.55 -2.79
C LEU A 42 5.67 -20.75 -3.50
N LYS A 43 5.51 -21.97 -2.98
CA LYS A 43 6.02 -23.21 -3.60
C LYS A 43 5.08 -23.81 -4.66
N GLN A 44 3.92 -23.19 -4.88
CA GLN A 44 2.90 -23.68 -5.80
C GLN A 44 2.73 -22.69 -6.94
N ASN A 45 2.91 -23.14 -8.17
CA ASN A 45 2.68 -22.29 -9.33
C ASN A 45 1.20 -21.94 -9.46
N GLY A 46 0.90 -20.72 -9.90
CA GLY A 46 -0.45 -20.24 -10.13
C GLY A 46 -0.76 -18.92 -9.42
N LYS A 47 -2.05 -18.58 -9.40
CA LYS A 47 -2.57 -17.35 -8.84
C LYS A 47 -3.10 -17.59 -7.43
N HIS A 48 -2.63 -16.81 -6.47
CA HIS A 48 -2.92 -16.98 -5.05
C HIS A 48 -3.43 -15.69 -4.43
N GLU A 49 -4.51 -15.77 -3.67
CA GLU A 49 -4.98 -14.65 -2.84
C GLU A 49 -4.00 -14.38 -1.69
N VAL A 50 -3.63 -13.10 -1.56
CA VAL A 50 -2.75 -12.56 -0.51
C VAL A 50 -3.44 -11.55 0.39
N GLY A 51 -4.63 -11.08 0.03
CA GLY A 51 -5.43 -10.19 0.87
C GLY A 51 -6.45 -9.36 0.08
N LYS A 52 -6.92 -8.27 0.71
CA LYS A 52 -7.92 -7.35 0.15
C LYS A 52 -7.35 -5.95 -0.05
N VAL A 53 -7.74 -5.33 -1.17
CA VAL A 53 -7.46 -3.94 -1.53
C VAL A 53 -8.79 -3.24 -1.78
N GLY A 54 -9.28 -2.51 -0.77
CA GLY A 54 -10.65 -2.01 -0.81
C GLY A 54 -11.66 -3.16 -0.98
N LYS A 55 -12.41 -3.16 -2.08
CA LYS A 55 -13.37 -4.22 -2.43
C LYS A 55 -12.76 -5.35 -3.27
N GLU A 56 -11.56 -5.15 -3.80
CA GLU A 56 -10.88 -6.08 -4.68
C GLU A 56 -10.05 -7.10 -3.90
N THR A 57 -9.85 -8.28 -4.49
CA THR A 57 -8.92 -9.28 -3.97
C THR A 57 -7.54 -9.06 -4.59
N ALA A 58 -6.50 -8.92 -3.76
CA ALA A 58 -5.12 -8.92 -4.21
C ALA A 58 -4.67 -10.37 -4.48
N ILE A 59 -4.22 -10.59 -5.71
CA ILE A 59 -3.76 -11.87 -6.23
C ILE A 59 -2.28 -11.74 -6.57
N ALA A 60 -1.46 -12.65 -6.07
CA ALA A 60 -0.08 -12.82 -6.49
C ALA A 60 0.04 -14.00 -7.45
N GLU A 61 0.74 -13.79 -8.55
CA GLU A 61 1.07 -14.83 -9.52
C GLU A 61 2.46 -15.38 -9.19
N VAL A 62 2.50 -16.68 -8.89
CA VAL A 62 3.70 -17.41 -8.51
C VAL A 62 4.10 -18.34 -9.63
N ASN A 63 5.38 -18.29 -10.01
CA ASN A 63 5.99 -19.23 -10.93
C ASN A 63 7.39 -19.60 -10.43
N ASN A 64 7.64 -20.91 -10.33
CA ASN A 64 8.91 -21.48 -9.92
C ASN A 64 9.46 -20.92 -8.59
N GLY A 65 8.59 -20.82 -7.58
CA GLY A 65 9.00 -20.31 -6.26
C GLY A 65 9.10 -18.78 -6.17
N LYS A 66 8.71 -18.04 -7.20
CA LYS A 66 8.85 -16.58 -7.28
C LYS A 66 7.54 -15.91 -7.67
N VAL A 67 7.26 -14.77 -7.09
CA VAL A 67 6.21 -13.85 -7.50
C VAL A 67 6.65 -13.13 -8.77
N VAL A 68 5.93 -13.37 -9.85
CA VAL A 68 6.19 -12.76 -11.17
C VAL A 68 5.32 -11.54 -11.41
N ASN A 69 4.15 -11.47 -10.78
CA ASN A 69 3.25 -10.34 -10.89
C ASN A 69 2.23 -10.31 -9.74
N MET A 70 1.55 -9.17 -9.59
CA MET A 70 0.37 -9.04 -8.75
C MET A 70 -0.73 -8.22 -9.44
N SER A 71 -1.98 -8.51 -9.07
CA SER A 71 -3.16 -7.78 -9.56
C SER A 71 -4.23 -7.68 -8.48
N ALA A 72 -5.00 -6.59 -8.48
CA ALA A 72 -6.19 -6.43 -7.64
C ALA A 72 -7.32 -5.83 -8.48
N GLY A 73 -8.21 -6.68 -9.02
CA GLY A 73 -9.26 -6.25 -9.94
C GLY A 73 -8.68 -5.49 -11.14
N SER A 74 -9.25 -4.31 -11.42
CA SER A 74 -8.77 -3.38 -12.45
C SER A 74 -7.86 -2.26 -11.89
N LEU A 75 -7.41 -2.37 -10.64
CA LEU A 75 -6.58 -1.33 -10.03
C LEU A 75 -5.18 -1.30 -10.66
N PRO A 76 -4.63 -0.11 -10.94
CA PRO A 76 -3.25 0.00 -11.41
C PRO A 76 -2.29 -0.48 -10.31
N VAL A 77 -1.26 -1.21 -10.72
CA VAL A 77 -0.21 -1.71 -9.82
C VAL A 77 1.05 -0.87 -9.96
N GLN A 78 1.59 -0.42 -8.83
CA GLN A 78 2.85 0.30 -8.77
C GLN A 78 3.94 -0.61 -8.19
N LYS A 79 4.99 -0.86 -8.96
CA LYS A 79 6.14 -1.67 -8.54
C LYS A 79 7.19 -0.77 -7.87
N VAL A 80 7.36 -0.90 -6.56
CA VAL A 80 8.30 -0.09 -5.76
C VAL A 80 9.39 -0.93 -5.12
N LYS A 81 10.58 -0.37 -4.90
CA LYS A 81 11.66 -1.00 -4.16
C LYS A 81 12.19 -0.08 -3.06
N THR A 82 12.74 -0.67 -2.00
CA THR A 82 13.43 0.09 -0.95
C THR A 82 14.48 -0.76 -0.27
N LYS A 83 15.51 -0.13 0.29
CA LYS A 83 16.47 -0.79 1.19
C LYS A 83 15.97 -0.87 2.64
N LYS A 84 14.87 -0.18 2.98
CA LYS A 84 14.28 -0.22 4.32
C LYS A 84 13.50 -1.50 4.53
N LYS A 85 13.58 -2.06 5.74
CA LYS A 85 12.76 -3.21 6.16
C LYS A 85 11.29 -2.80 6.17
N MET A 86 10.43 -3.53 5.46
CA MET A 86 9.01 -3.22 5.33
C MET A 86 8.13 -4.32 5.92
N ALA A 87 6.99 -3.93 6.50
CA ALA A 87 5.92 -4.81 6.98
C ALA A 87 6.35 -5.97 7.90
N GLY A 88 7.43 -5.82 8.67
CA GLY A 88 7.89 -6.90 9.55
C GLY A 88 8.52 -8.08 8.81
N LEU A 89 9.00 -7.89 7.58
CA LEU A 89 9.87 -8.84 6.88
C LEU A 89 11.20 -8.96 7.65
N GLU A 90 11.22 -9.82 8.67
CA GLU A 90 12.43 -10.25 9.37
C GLU A 90 13.36 -10.93 8.36
N SER A 91 14.40 -10.24 7.89
CA SER A 91 15.56 -10.92 7.32
C SER A 91 16.02 -11.93 8.36
N GLY A 92 15.99 -13.22 8.02
CA GLY A 92 16.21 -14.33 8.95
C GLY A 92 17.29 -14.01 9.99
N ASN A 93 16.93 -14.21 11.27
CA ASN A 93 17.78 -13.94 12.41
C ASN A 93 19.23 -14.43 12.19
N VAL A 94 20.17 -13.51 11.96
CA VAL A 94 21.53 -13.75 12.43
C VAL A 94 21.49 -13.43 13.92
N LYS A 95 21.30 -14.45 14.76
CA LYS A 95 21.55 -14.32 16.20
C LYS A 95 23.05 -14.13 16.39
N LEU A 96 23.52 -12.89 16.47
CA LEU A 96 24.83 -12.58 17.00
C LEU A 96 24.76 -12.62 18.53
N ALA A 97 25.06 -13.78 19.10
CA ALA A 97 25.46 -13.88 20.48
C ALA A 97 26.93 -13.43 20.59
N ALA A 98 27.19 -12.12 20.67
CA ALA A 98 28.43 -11.60 21.26
C ALA A 98 28.33 -10.08 21.43
N ASN A 99 28.69 -9.63 22.62
CA ASN A 99 28.74 -8.25 23.08
C ASN A 99 29.70 -7.37 22.24
N GLY A 100 29.20 -6.80 21.15
CA GLY A 100 29.92 -5.80 20.35
C GLY A 100 29.06 -5.34 19.18
N ASP A 101 28.97 -4.03 18.97
CA ASP A 101 28.27 -3.43 17.83
C ASP A 101 28.94 -3.82 16.51
N PHE A 102 28.58 -4.99 15.99
CA PHE A 102 28.86 -5.39 14.64
C PHE A 102 27.61 -5.13 13.80
N GLN A 103 27.67 -4.08 12.99
CA GLN A 103 26.76 -3.93 11.86
C GLN A 103 27.02 -5.09 10.92
N VAL A 104 26.17 -6.11 10.97
CA VAL A 104 26.12 -7.14 9.93
C VAL A 104 25.93 -6.37 8.64
N ALA A 105 26.94 -6.41 7.76
CA ALA A 105 26.95 -5.69 6.51
C ALA A 105 25.57 -5.86 5.85
N GLN A 106 24.83 -4.75 5.78
CA GLN A 106 23.62 -4.66 4.99
C GLN A 106 24.09 -4.86 3.55
N VAL A 107 24.22 -6.12 3.12
CA VAL A 107 24.13 -6.43 1.70
C VAL A 107 22.89 -5.69 1.24
N ASP A 108 22.99 -4.89 0.18
CA ASP A 108 21.93 -4.04 -0.36
C ASP A 108 20.71 -4.87 -0.82
N VAL A 109 20.03 -5.53 0.13
CA VAL A 109 18.88 -6.39 -0.10
C VAL A 109 17.69 -5.45 -0.21
N TYR A 110 17.31 -5.17 -1.44
CA TYR A 110 16.07 -4.48 -1.73
C TYR A 110 14.87 -5.33 -1.29
N TYR A 111 13.88 -4.67 -0.72
CA TYR A 111 12.53 -5.15 -0.54
C TYR A 111 11.68 -4.64 -1.69
N TYR A 112 10.84 -5.51 -2.22
CA TYR A 112 10.02 -5.26 -3.41
C TYR A 112 8.55 -5.20 -3.02
N GLY A 113 7.88 -4.13 -3.38
CA GLY A 113 6.50 -3.82 -3.02
C GLY A 113 5.60 -3.67 -4.24
N TYR A 114 4.44 -4.31 -4.21
CA TYR A 114 3.35 -4.03 -5.15
C TYR A 114 2.32 -3.13 -4.46
N GLY A 115 2.26 -1.87 -4.90
CA GLY A 115 1.34 -0.85 -4.41
C GLY A 115 0.05 -0.81 -5.21
N PHE A 116 -1.08 -0.74 -4.53
CA PHE A 116 -2.39 -0.53 -5.13
C PHE A 116 -3.07 0.67 -4.50
N ASP A 117 -3.46 1.63 -5.33
CA ASP A 117 -4.16 2.84 -4.92
C ASP A 117 -5.66 2.67 -5.13
N THR A 118 -6.43 2.78 -4.05
CA THR A 118 -7.90 2.70 -4.08
C THR A 118 -8.58 4.07 -4.28
N GLY A 119 -7.80 5.14 -4.35
CA GLY A 119 -8.25 6.53 -4.29
C GLY A 119 -8.34 7.09 -2.87
N THR A 120 -8.56 6.24 -1.86
CA THR A 120 -8.63 6.64 -0.43
C THR A 120 -7.44 6.17 0.40
N GLU A 121 -6.88 5.01 0.05
CA GLU A 121 -5.74 4.37 0.72
C GLU A 121 -4.84 3.72 -0.33
N VAL A 122 -3.52 3.71 -0.06
CA VAL A 122 -2.56 2.95 -0.85
C VAL A 122 -2.06 1.77 -0.01
N ILE A 123 -2.17 0.56 -0.56
CA ILE A 123 -1.77 -0.69 0.10
C ILE A 123 -0.58 -1.29 -0.63
N TYR A 124 0.52 -1.52 0.08
CA TYR A 124 1.73 -2.12 -0.44
C TYR A 124 1.93 -3.54 0.09
N TYR A 125 2.07 -4.50 -0.81
CA TYR A 125 2.40 -5.90 -0.54
C TYR A 125 3.89 -6.13 -0.73
N TRP A 126 4.61 -6.37 0.36
CA TRP A 126 6.06 -6.46 0.39
C TRP A 126 6.58 -7.89 0.36
N TYR A 127 7.68 -8.07 -0.36
CA TYR A 127 8.42 -9.31 -0.49
C TYR A 127 9.93 -9.06 -0.34
N PRO A 128 10.69 -10.06 0.15
CA PRO A 128 12.14 -10.02 0.04
C PRO A 128 12.59 -10.22 -1.41
N ALA A 129 13.82 -9.79 -1.74
CA ALA A 129 14.42 -10.00 -3.06
C ALA A 129 14.42 -11.47 -3.52
N THR A 130 14.47 -12.41 -2.57
CA THR A 130 14.47 -13.84 -2.84
C THR A 130 13.14 -14.35 -3.41
N ASP A 131 12.07 -13.58 -3.32
CA ASP A 131 10.73 -14.09 -3.64
C ASP A 131 10.14 -13.46 -4.89
N VAL A 132 10.84 -12.50 -5.50
CA VAL A 132 10.32 -11.73 -6.63
C VAL A 132 11.23 -11.92 -7.83
N ILE A 133 10.62 -12.04 -9.01
CA ILE A 133 11.36 -11.89 -10.27
C ILE A 133 11.51 -10.41 -10.59
N VAL A 134 12.75 -9.93 -10.63
CA VAL A 134 13.08 -8.53 -10.92
C VAL A 134 13.41 -8.39 -12.40
N THR A 135 12.38 -8.35 -13.24
CA THR A 135 12.54 -8.16 -14.69
C THR A 135 12.18 -6.76 -15.16
N ASP A 136 11.30 -6.06 -14.44
CA ASP A 136 10.81 -4.73 -14.81
C ASP A 136 11.55 -3.60 -14.09
N VAL A 137 11.29 -2.36 -14.49
CA VAL A 137 11.76 -1.17 -13.77
C VAL A 137 10.94 -0.99 -12.49
N TRP A 138 11.63 -1.06 -11.34
CA TRP A 138 11.06 -0.79 -10.02
C TRP A 138 11.50 0.61 -9.56
N ILE A 139 10.55 1.44 -9.14
CA ILE A 139 10.82 2.80 -8.68
C ILE A 139 11.11 2.82 -7.17
N GLU A 140 11.89 3.79 -6.70
CA GLU A 140 12.20 3.90 -5.28
C GLU A 140 10.94 4.26 -4.49
N TYR A 141 10.70 3.54 -3.38
CA TYR A 141 9.58 3.82 -2.49
C TYR A 141 9.82 5.12 -1.73
N VAL A 142 8.86 6.03 -1.82
CA VAL A 142 8.84 7.29 -1.06
C VAL A 142 7.77 7.16 0.03
N PRO A 143 8.14 7.17 1.33
CA PRO A 143 7.19 7.29 2.41
C PRO A 143 6.41 8.60 2.28
N ALA A 144 5.10 8.56 2.49
CA ALA A 144 4.25 9.74 2.61
C ALA A 144 4.40 10.40 3.98
#